data_AF-A0A924NEB6-F1
#
_entry.id   AF-A0A924NEB6-F1
#
_cell.length_a   1.000
_cell.length_b   1.000
_cell.length_c   1.000
_cell.angle_alpha   90.00
_cell.angle_beta   90.00
_cell.angle_gamma   90.00
#
_symmetry.space_group_name_H-M   'P 1'
#
loop_
_entity.id
_entity.type
_entity.pdbx_description
1 polymer ?
#
loop_
_entity_poly.entity_id
_entity_poly.type
_entity_poly.pdbx_seq_one_letter_code
_entity_poly.pdbx_strand_id
1 'polypeptide(L)'
;MREHDIEDLFAEARSQGSLACAPLMAKVFADALAHQPALLPAGTLRQSRLGFWASVVDALGGKGGLAGIGTAAAVGIMLGFVQPTSVMTLTDQVFVQSPIEELDLIPGVDAILTEG
;
A
#
# COMPACT_ATOMS: atom_id res chain seq x y z
N MET A 1 -19.64 -12.79 1.11
CA MET A 1 -18.44 -13.62 0.92
C MET A 1 -17.99 -14.10 2.28
N ARG A 2 -18.15 -15.40 2.55
CA ARG A 2 -17.76 -16.04 3.82
C ARG A 2 -16.39 -16.70 3.63
N GLU A 3 -15.64 -16.88 4.72
CA GLU A 3 -14.30 -17.48 4.73
C GLU A 3 -14.21 -18.85 4.00
N HIS A 4 -15.29 -19.63 4.08
CA HIS A 4 -15.41 -20.93 3.38
C HIS A 4 -15.33 -20.81 1.85
N ASP A 5 -15.84 -19.71 1.29
CA ASP A 5 -15.85 -19.48 -0.16
C ASP A 5 -14.42 -19.36 -0.70
N ILE A 6 -13.48 -18.86 0.12
CA ILE A 6 -12.08 -18.69 -0.24
C ILE A 6 -11.32 -20.02 -0.16
N GLU A 7 -11.61 -20.85 0.84
CA GLU A 7 -10.98 -22.17 0.95
C GLU A 7 -11.42 -23.10 -0.20
N ASP A 8 -12.68 -23.02 -0.63
CA ASP A 8 -13.19 -23.75 -1.79
C ASP A 8 -12.45 -23.32 -3.08
N LEU A 9 -12.21 -22.02 -3.28
CA LEU A 9 -11.43 -21.51 -4.41
C LEU A 9 -9.96 -21.98 -4.37
N PHE A 10 -9.35 -22.05 -3.18
CA PHE A 10 -7.98 -22.57 -3.05
C PHE A 10 -7.91 -24.09 -3.25
N ALA A 11 -8.92 -24.84 -2.81
CA ALA A 11 -9.02 -26.27 -3.06
C ALA A 11 -9.09 -26.57 -4.57
N GLU A 12 -9.90 -25.81 -5.30
CA GLU A 12 -10.01 -25.89 -6.76
C GLU A 12 -8.70 -25.48 -7.46
N ALA A 13 -8.05 -24.40 -7.02
CA ALA A 13 -6.78 -23.98 -7.60
C ALA A 13 -5.66 -25.04 -7.42
N ARG A 14 -5.67 -25.78 -6.30
CA ARG A 14 -4.73 -26.90 -6.07
C ARG A 14 -5.04 -28.10 -6.97
N SER A 15 -6.32 -28.42 -7.18
CA SER A 15 -6.74 -29.54 -8.04
C SER A 15 -6.36 -29.30 -9.51
N GLN A 16 -6.36 -28.04 -9.94
CA GLN A 16 -5.98 -27.59 -11.28
C GLN A 16 -4.48 -27.44 -11.50
N GLY A 17 -3.65 -27.95 -10.58
CA GLY A 17 -2.19 -28.09 -10.64
C GLY A 17 -1.47 -27.10 -11.56
N SER A 18 -0.86 -26.06 -10.99
CA SER A 18 -0.11 -25.00 -11.70
C SER A 18 0.43 -25.46 -13.05
N LEU A 19 -0.33 -25.13 -14.10
CA LEU A 19 -0.04 -25.48 -15.50
C LEU A 19 1.10 -24.62 -16.07
N ALA A 20 1.97 -24.08 -15.22
CA ALA A 20 3.27 -23.58 -15.62
C ALA A 20 4.08 -24.80 -16.10
N CYS A 21 3.88 -25.13 -17.37
CA CYS A 21 4.53 -26.23 -18.06
C CYS A 21 6.03 -26.16 -17.75
N ALA A 22 6.64 -27.26 -17.27
CA ALA A 22 8.07 -27.36 -16.98
C ALA A 22 9.00 -26.59 -17.96
N PRO A 23 8.76 -26.55 -19.29
CA PRO A 23 9.53 -25.71 -20.22
C PRO A 23 9.48 -24.20 -19.95
N LEU A 24 8.37 -23.65 -19.47
CA LEU A 24 8.25 -22.23 -19.10
C LEU A 24 9.17 -21.94 -17.90
N MET A 25 9.10 -22.77 -16.85
CA MET A 25 9.96 -22.64 -15.67
C MET A 25 11.44 -22.74 -16.04
N ALA A 26 11.80 -23.67 -16.93
CA ALA A 26 13.17 -23.78 -17.42
C ALA A 26 13.66 -22.50 -18.12
N LYS A 27 12.80 -21.84 -18.92
CA LYS A 27 13.12 -20.55 -19.56
C LYS A 27 13.26 -19.41 -18.55
N VAL A 28 12.35 -19.34 -17.57
CA VAL A 28 12.43 -18.34 -16.49
C VAL A 28 13.72 -18.51 -15.69
N PHE A 29 14.13 -19.73 -15.36
CA PHE A 29 15.39 -19.97 -14.67
C PHE A 29 16.61 -19.60 -15.51
N ALA A 30 16.59 -19.91 -16.81
CA ALA A 30 17.67 -19.53 -17.71
C ALA A 30 17.81 -18.00 -17.82
N ASP A 31 16.68 -17.29 -17.91
CA ASP A 31 16.67 -15.83 -17.98
C ASP A 31 17.13 -15.18 -16.65
N ALA A 32 16.67 -15.70 -15.53
CA ALA A 32 17.10 -15.25 -14.21
C ALA A 32 18.61 -15.44 -14.00
N LEU A 33 19.17 -16.59 -14.43
CA LEU A 33 20.61 -16.85 -14.36
C LEU A 33 21.41 -15.90 -15.27
N ALA A 34 20.88 -15.55 -16.44
CA ALA A 34 21.54 -14.62 -17.36
C ALA A 34 21.61 -13.19 -16.80
N HIS A 35 20.64 -12.79 -15.97
CA HIS A 35 20.54 -11.46 -15.40
C HIS A 35 20.96 -11.37 -13.92
N GLN A 36 21.46 -12.46 -13.33
CA GLN A 36 21.98 -12.42 -11.98
C GLN A 36 23.21 -11.49 -11.94
N PRO A 37 23.18 -10.43 -11.10
CA PRO A 37 24.34 -9.57 -10.95
C PRO A 37 25.49 -10.41 -10.41
N ALA A 38 26.67 -10.28 -11.03
CA ALA A 38 27.87 -10.90 -10.51
C ALA A 38 28.06 -10.46 -9.05
N LEU A 39 28.13 -11.43 -8.14
CA LEU A 39 28.53 -11.16 -6.77
C LEU A 39 29.93 -10.58 -6.84
N LEU A 40 30.03 -9.25 -6.73
CA LEU A 40 31.31 -8.60 -6.51
C LEU A 40 31.91 -9.27 -5.27
N PRO A 41 33.21 -9.62 -5.30
CA PRO A 41 33.88 -10.09 -4.09
C PRO A 41 33.52 -9.11 -2.99
N ALA A 42 33.05 -9.60 -1.85
CA ALA A 42 32.84 -8.77 -0.68
C ALA A 42 34.21 -8.21 -0.29
N GLY A 43 34.61 -7.11 -0.92
CA GLY A 43 35.75 -6.32 -0.51
C GLY A 43 35.50 -6.05 0.96
N THR A 44 36.53 -6.21 1.79
CA THR A 44 36.45 -5.88 3.20
C THR A 44 35.87 -4.48 3.30
N LEU A 45 34.57 -4.37 3.60
CA LEU A 45 33.93 -3.09 3.80
C LEU A 45 34.66 -2.54 5.01
N ARG A 46 35.55 -1.58 4.76
CA ARG A 46 36.21 -0.87 5.83
C ARG A 46 35.07 -0.28 6.64
N GLN A 47 34.84 -0.81 7.82
CA GLN A 47 33.85 -0.28 8.76
C GLN A 47 34.34 1.12 9.12
N SER A 48 33.98 2.09 8.29
CA SER A 48 34.06 3.49 8.65
C SER A 48 33.18 3.60 9.88
N ARG A 49 33.74 4.10 10.99
CA ARG A 49 32.92 4.45 12.15
C ARG A 49 32.04 5.61 11.70
N LEU A 50 30.89 5.28 11.15
CA LEU A 50 29.88 6.25 10.77
C LEU A 50 29.55 7.03 12.05
N GLY A 51 29.65 8.35 11.98
CA GLY A 51 29.18 9.21 13.07
C GLY A 51 27.69 8.96 13.31
N PHE A 52 27.19 9.31 14.49
CA PHE A 52 25.80 9.08 14.91
C PHE A 52 24.75 9.46 13.84
N TRP A 53 24.92 10.60 13.18
CA TRP A 53 24.01 11.03 12.11
C TRP A 53 24.08 10.15 10.87
N ALA A 54 25.27 9.67 10.52
CA ALA A 54 25.45 8.80 9.37
C ALA A 54 24.89 7.39 9.63
N SER A 55 24.94 6.89 10.87
CA SER A 55 24.25 5.63 11.22
C SER A 55 22.73 5.74 11.21
N VAL A 56 22.17 6.89 11.58
CA VAL A 56 20.72 7.14 11.46
C VAL A 56 20.30 7.14 10.00
N VAL A 57 21.05 7.82 9.13
CA VAL A 57 20.79 7.82 7.69
C VAL A 57 20.90 6.43 7.09
N ASP A 58 21.90 5.65 7.48
CA ASP A 58 22.07 4.28 7.00
C ASP A 58 20.91 3.37 7.46
N ALA A 59 20.47 3.51 8.71
CA ALA A 59 19.31 2.80 9.26
C ALA A 59 18.00 3.14 8.53
N LEU A 60 17.89 4.34 7.95
CA LEU A 60 16.74 4.78 7.16
C LEU A 60 16.81 4.34 5.69
N GLY A 61 17.81 3.55 5.28
CA GLY A 61 18.01 3.09 3.90
C GLY A 61 19.06 3.89 3.13
N GLY A 62 19.91 4.63 3.84
CA GLY A 62 21.02 5.40 3.27
C GLY A 62 20.54 6.55 2.38
N LYS A 63 21.32 6.82 1.31
CA LYS A 63 21.01 7.89 0.36
C LYS A 63 19.66 7.69 -0.36
N GLY A 64 19.31 6.43 -0.66
CA GLY A 64 18.02 6.09 -1.29
C GLY A 64 16.85 6.29 -0.33
N GLY A 65 17.00 5.87 0.92
CA GLY A 65 16.02 6.12 1.98
C GLY A 65 15.73 7.60 2.21
N LEU A 66 16.78 8.42 2.31
CA LEU A 66 16.64 9.88 2.41
C LEU A 66 15.96 10.50 1.19
N ALA A 67 16.28 10.04 -0.02
CA ALA A 67 15.62 10.52 -1.24
C ALA A 67 14.12 10.18 -1.22
N GLY A 68 13.75 8.99 -0.75
CA GLY A 68 12.35 8.60 -0.57
C GLY A 68 11.62 9.49 0.44
N ILE A 69 12.20 9.69 1.62
CA ILE A 69 11.63 10.56 2.68
C ILE A 69 11.46 12.00 2.17
N GLY A 70 12.47 12.55 1.50
CA GLY A 70 12.40 13.90 0.93
C GLY A 70 11.32 14.02 -0.15
N THR A 71 11.18 13.01 -1.00
CA THR A 71 10.14 12.97 -2.03
C THR A 71 8.75 12.88 -1.41
N ALA A 72 8.56 12.02 -0.40
CA ALA A 72 7.29 11.93 0.33
C ALA A 72 6.91 13.24 1.02
N ALA A 73 7.88 13.92 1.64
CA ALA A 73 7.65 15.24 2.24
C ALA A 73 7.27 16.29 1.19
N ALA A 74 7.96 16.34 0.05
CA ALA A 74 7.64 17.25 -1.04
C ALA A 74 6.24 16.99 -1.63
N VAL A 75 5.88 15.72 -1.83
CA VAL A 75 4.54 15.33 -2.28
C VAL A 75 3.49 15.70 -1.23
N GLY A 76 3.76 15.49 0.05
CA GLY A 76 2.87 15.90 1.14
C GLY A 76 2.62 17.41 1.16
N ILE A 77 3.67 18.22 0.96
CA ILE A 77 3.54 19.68 0.84
C ILE A 77 2.75 20.05 -0.41
N MET A 78 3.02 19.41 -1.55
CA MET A 78 2.30 19.65 -2.80
C MET A 78 0.81 19.35 -2.67
N LEU A 79 0.45 18.20 -2.08
CA LEU A 79 -0.93 17.81 -1.84
C LEU A 79 -1.62 18.68 -0.79
N GLY A 80 -0.89 19.13 0.24
CA GLY A 80 -1.43 20.03 1.26
C GLY A 80 -1.68 21.45 0.75
N PHE A 81 -0.88 21.92 -0.21
CA PHE A 81 -1.01 23.25 -0.79
C PHE A 81 -2.02 23.31 -1.93
N VAL A 82 -2.06 22.29 -2.78
CA VAL A 82 -3.03 22.21 -3.87
C VAL A 82 -4.34 21.69 -3.29
N GLN A 83 -5.26 22.58 -2.95
CA GLN A 83 -6.66 22.18 -2.77
C GLN A 83 -7.16 21.65 -4.12
N PRO A 84 -7.38 20.33 -4.27
CA PRO A 84 -7.77 19.79 -5.55
C PRO A 84 -9.24 20.11 -5.75
N THR A 85 -9.53 21.19 -6.48
CA THR A 85 -10.90 21.57 -6.88
C THR A 85 -11.60 20.43 -7.61
N SER A 86 -10.86 19.56 -8.29
CA SER A 86 -11.37 18.33 -8.93
C SER A 86 -11.93 17.31 -7.93
N VAL A 87 -11.30 17.13 -6.76
CA VAL A 87 -11.84 16.26 -5.70
C VAL A 87 -13.07 16.90 -5.09
N MET A 88 -13.09 18.23 -4.94
CA MET A 88 -14.28 18.95 -4.47
C MET A 88 -15.47 18.80 -5.43
N THR A 89 -15.25 18.86 -6.75
CA THR A 89 -16.32 18.61 -7.74
C THR A 89 -16.81 17.17 -7.75
N LEU A 90 -15.93 16.19 -7.53
CA LEU A 90 -16.33 14.78 -7.41
C LEU A 90 -17.10 14.54 -6.11
N THR A 91 -16.68 15.17 -5.01
CA THR A 91 -17.39 15.11 -3.73
C THR A 91 -18.79 15.72 -3.86
N ASP A 92 -18.92 16.87 -4.51
CA ASP A 92 -20.24 17.47 -4.79
C ASP A 92 -21.12 16.51 -5.61
N GLN A 93 -20.60 15.94 -6.70
CA GLN A 93 -21.39 15.07 -7.58
C GLN A 93 -21.77 13.72 -6.95
N VAL A 94 -20.93 13.16 -6.08
CA VAL A 94 -21.16 11.84 -5.48
C VAL A 94 -21.95 11.95 -4.17
N PHE A 95 -21.63 12.94 -3.32
CA PHE A 95 -22.20 13.05 -1.98
C PHE A 95 -23.40 14.00 -1.89
N VAL A 96 -23.56 15.00 -2.78
CA VAL A 96 -24.75 15.88 -2.74
C VAL A 96 -25.96 15.26 -3.46
N GLN A 97 -25.73 14.37 -4.43
CA GLN A 97 -26.81 13.65 -5.13
C GLN A 97 -27.30 12.40 -4.39
N SER A 98 -26.57 11.97 -3.36
CA SER A 98 -27.07 11.02 -2.38
C SER A 98 -27.61 11.84 -1.21
N PRO A 99 -28.94 12.09 -1.09
CA PRO A 99 -29.45 12.60 0.16
C PRO A 99 -29.00 11.59 1.22
N ILE A 100 -28.09 12.01 2.09
CA ILE A 100 -27.86 11.34 3.35
C ILE A 100 -29.19 11.54 4.05
N GLU A 101 -30.08 10.57 3.88
CA GLU A 101 -31.32 10.50 4.62
C GLU A 101 -30.85 10.34 6.07
N GLU A 102 -30.69 11.47 6.75
CA GLU A 102 -30.32 11.57 8.14
C GLU A 102 -31.49 10.97 8.90
N LEU A 103 -31.47 9.64 8.99
CA LEU A 103 -32.45 8.87 9.71
C LEU A 103 -32.18 9.16 11.17
N ASP A 104 -32.95 10.10 11.72
CA ASP A 104 -32.89 10.45 13.13
C ASP A 104 -33.39 9.24 13.95
N LEU A 105 -32.42 8.42 14.37
CA LEU A 105 -32.66 7.19 15.14
C LEU A 105 -32.84 7.49 16.63
N ILE A 106 -32.79 8.76 17.04
CA ILE A 106 -33.02 9.18 18.43
C ILE A 106 -34.37 9.87 18.50
N PRO A 107 -35.38 9.30 19.18
CA PRO A 107 -36.63 10.00 19.39
C PRO A 107 -36.35 11.30 20.16
N GLY A 108 -36.90 12.41 19.66
CA GLY A 108 -36.74 13.72 20.28
C GLY A 108 -37.15 13.71 21.76
N VAL A 109 -36.49 14.55 22.57
CA VAL A 109 -36.73 14.64 24.03
C VAL A 109 -38.21 14.90 24.36
N ASP A 110 -38.95 15.55 23.45
CA ASP A 110 -40.39 15.79 23.58
C ASP A 110 -41.23 14.51 23.62
N ALA A 111 -40.81 13.46 22.91
CA ALA A 111 -41.43 12.15 23.01
C ALA A 111 -41.21 11.60 24.44
N ILE A 112 -39.98 11.60 24.93
CA ILE A 112 -39.65 11.10 26.29
C ILE A 112 -40.41 11.85 27.39
N LEU A 113 -40.68 13.15 27.20
CA LEU A 113 -41.43 13.97 28.17
C LEU A 113 -42.95 13.82 28.06
N THR A 114 -43.48 13.33 26.93
CA THR A 114 -44.92 13.18 26.70
C THR A 114 -45.45 11.79 27.08
N GLU A 115 -44.60 10.76 27.04
CA GLU A 115 -45.00 9.37 27.36
C GLU A 115 -44.64 8.92 28.79
N GLY A 116 -44.24 9.88 29.65
CA GLY A 116 -43.94 9.67 31.08
C GLY A 116 -45.08 10.04 32.02
#